data_AF-R4IS61-F1
#
_entry.id   AF-R4IS61-F1
#
_cell.length_a   1.000
_cell.length_b   1.000
_cell.length_c   1.000
_cell.angle_alpha   90.00
_cell.angle_beta   90.00
_cell.angle_gamma   90.00
#
_symmetry.space_group_name_H-M   'P 1'
#
loop_
_entity.id
_entity.type
_entity.pdbx_description
1 polymer ?
#
loop_
_entity_poly.entity_id
_entity_poly.type
_entity_poly.pdbx_seq_one_letter_code
_entity_poly.pdbx_strand_id
1 'polypeptide(L)'
;MKMKLLLFVCGILSGTAEVFHEDLAIVGCSDSDGEKLYSLDGEEVWYADFKKQTGVEPQPPFVDHVSVPGGYEQAVANQQICRSNLKNSRIGMKDLPLERDPPSNVVVYNRNEVELGEQNTLI
;
A
#
# COMPACT_ATOMS: atom_id res chain seq x y z
N MET A 1 32.69 -0.01 -36.39
CA MET A 1 32.24 1.15 -35.58
C MET A 1 30.72 1.24 -35.45
N LYS A 2 29.94 1.09 -36.53
CA LYS A 2 28.46 1.19 -36.51
C LYS A 2 27.76 0.26 -35.50
N MET A 3 28.21 -1.00 -35.37
CA MET A 3 27.59 -1.98 -34.46
C MET A 3 27.91 -1.72 -32.97
N LYS A 4 29.10 -1.20 -32.65
CA LYS A 4 29.48 -0.82 -31.28
C LYS A 4 28.73 0.44 -30.83
N LEU A 5 28.51 1.40 -31.74
CA LEU A 5 27.70 2.59 -31.48
C LEU A 5 26.22 2.24 -31.26
N LEU A 6 25.67 1.32 -32.05
CA LEU A 6 24.29 0.86 -31.90
C LEU A 6 24.06 0.19 -30.54
N LEU A 7 24.98 -0.69 -30.12
CA LEU A 7 24.93 -1.33 -28.80
C LEU A 7 25.07 -0.32 -27.65
N PHE A 8 25.91 0.71 -27.82
CA PHE A 8 26.05 1.79 -26.84
C PHE A 8 24.78 2.64 -26.72
N VAL A 9 24.13 2.98 -27.84
CA VAL A 9 22.85 3.71 -27.86
C VAL A 9 21.71 2.88 -27.27
N CYS A 10 21.62 1.58 -27.59
CA CYS A 10 20.62 0.69 -27.00
C CYS A 10 20.83 0.49 -25.48
N GLY A 11 22.09 0.44 -25.01
CA GLY A 11 22.42 0.35 -23.59
C GLY A 11 22.05 1.61 -22.81
N ILE A 12 22.19 2.79 -23.41
CA ILE A 12 21.74 4.06 -22.79
C ILE A 12 20.22 4.14 -22.74
N LEU A 13 19.51 3.74 -23.81
CA LEU A 13 18.05 3.77 -23.86
C LEU A 13 17.36 2.79 -22.90
N SER A 14 18.03 1.69 -22.55
CA SER A 14 17.50 0.68 -21.62
C SER A 14 17.79 0.98 -20.15
N GLY A 15 18.64 1.98 -19.86
CA GLY A 15 19.00 2.41 -18.51
C GLY A 15 18.14 3.55 -17.94
N THR A 16 17.16 4.07 -18.67
CA THR A 16 16.36 5.25 -18.29
C THR A 16 14.85 4.95 -18.20
N ALA A 17 14.47 3.79 -17.63
CA ALA A 17 13.09 3.60 -17.21
C ALA A 17 12.84 4.47 -15.97
N GLU A 18 12.47 5.72 -16.20
CA GLU A 18 12.09 6.65 -15.15
C GLU A 18 10.68 6.29 -14.69
N VAL A 19 10.54 5.87 -13.42
CA VAL A 19 9.23 5.61 -12.80
C VAL A 19 8.67 6.95 -12.36
N PHE A 20 7.68 7.46 -13.11
CA PHE A 20 7.04 8.74 -12.80
C PHE A 20 6.05 8.62 -11.64
N HIS A 21 5.35 7.50 -11.56
CA HIS A 21 4.36 7.20 -10.54
C HIS A 21 4.41 5.71 -10.17
N GLU A 22 4.13 5.40 -8.92
CA GLU A 22 4.06 4.05 -8.38
C GLU A 22 2.68 3.77 -7.79
N ASP A 23 1.94 2.85 -8.39
CA ASP A 23 0.74 2.30 -7.79
C ASP A 23 1.07 1.07 -6.93
N LEU A 24 0.34 0.91 -5.83
CA LEU A 24 0.45 -0.26 -4.97
C LEU A 24 -0.93 -0.73 -4.54
N ALA A 25 -1.15 -2.05 -4.67
CA ALA A 25 -2.35 -2.71 -4.19
C ALA A 25 -1.97 -3.77 -3.15
N ILE A 26 -2.45 -3.59 -1.92
CA ILE A 26 -2.21 -4.55 -0.82
C ILE A 26 -3.47 -5.37 -0.59
N VAL A 27 -3.31 -6.69 -0.44
CA VAL A 27 -4.33 -7.59 0.10
C VAL A 27 -3.67 -8.35 1.24
N GLY A 28 -4.16 -8.15 2.46
CA GLY A 28 -3.62 -8.77 3.67
C GLY A 28 -4.69 -9.46 4.49
N CYS A 29 -4.29 -10.46 5.27
CA CYS A 29 -5.14 -11.06 6.28
C CYS A 29 -4.31 -11.68 7.41
N SER A 30 -4.88 -11.66 8.60
CA SER A 30 -4.43 -12.41 9.76
C SER A 30 -5.55 -13.35 10.23
N ASP A 31 -5.44 -13.90 11.43
CA ASP A 31 -6.56 -14.63 12.04
C ASP A 31 -7.71 -13.68 12.41
N SER A 32 -7.41 -12.47 12.87
CA SER A 32 -8.39 -11.51 13.35
C SER A 32 -8.81 -10.47 12.31
N ASP A 33 -7.91 -10.10 11.42
CA ASP A 33 -8.06 -8.89 10.60
C ASP A 33 -7.82 -9.17 9.12
N GLY A 34 -8.11 -8.17 8.30
CA GLY A 34 -7.65 -8.14 6.92
C GLY A 34 -7.58 -6.73 6.38
N GLU A 35 -6.92 -6.63 5.25
CA GLU A 35 -6.47 -5.38 4.66
C GLU A 35 -6.74 -5.41 3.16
N LYS A 36 -7.22 -4.30 2.62
CA LYS A 36 -7.29 -4.05 1.20
C LYS A 36 -7.09 -2.55 1.00
N LEU A 37 -5.97 -2.21 0.38
CA LEU A 37 -5.55 -0.84 0.14
C LEU A 37 -5.15 -0.68 -1.33
N TYR A 38 -5.46 0.49 -1.88
CA TYR A 38 -4.86 1.03 -3.10
C TYR A 38 -4.17 2.34 -2.74
N SER A 39 -2.91 2.50 -3.16
CA SER A 39 -2.14 3.72 -2.99
C SER A 39 -1.47 4.15 -4.29
N LEU A 40 -1.16 5.44 -4.39
CA LEU A 40 -0.44 6.06 -5.49
C LEU A 40 0.65 6.95 -4.89
N ASP A 41 1.91 6.75 -5.27
CA ASP A 41 3.07 7.52 -4.80
C ASP A 41 3.21 7.57 -3.26
N GLY A 42 2.81 6.49 -2.60
CA GLY A 42 2.84 6.37 -1.14
C GLY A 42 1.64 6.99 -0.40
N GLU A 43 0.68 7.58 -1.10
CA GLU A 43 -0.56 8.11 -0.52
C GLU A 43 -1.73 7.14 -0.74
N GLU A 44 -2.56 6.95 0.29
CA GLU A 44 -3.73 6.09 0.19
C GLU A 44 -4.79 6.73 -0.73
N VAL A 45 -5.21 5.98 -1.75
CA VAL A 45 -6.28 6.39 -2.67
C VAL A 45 -7.62 5.80 -2.22
N TRP A 46 -7.59 4.56 -1.75
CA TRP A 46 -8.78 3.84 -1.28
C TRP A 46 -8.39 2.72 -0.31
N TYR A 47 -9.15 2.50 0.77
CA TYR A 47 -9.02 1.32 1.63
C TYR A 47 -10.37 0.72 2.06
N ALA A 48 -10.36 -0.56 2.42
CA ALA A 48 -11.53 -1.25 2.95
C ALA A 48 -11.60 -1.10 4.48
N ASP A 49 -12.58 -0.37 4.99
CA ASP A 49 -12.93 -0.40 6.41
C ASP A 49 -13.83 -1.62 6.69
N PHE A 50 -13.21 -2.76 6.99
CA PHE A 50 -13.93 -4.00 7.33
C PHE A 50 -14.80 -3.89 8.58
N LYS A 51 -14.52 -2.94 9.49
CA LYS A 51 -15.32 -2.72 10.70
C LYS A 51 -16.61 -1.97 10.36
N LYS A 52 -16.53 -0.94 9.52
CA LYS A 52 -17.69 -0.18 9.04
C LYS A 52 -18.36 -0.78 7.81
N GLN A 53 -17.77 -1.83 7.26
CA GLN A 53 -18.22 -2.53 6.07
C GLN A 53 -18.36 -1.63 4.85
N THR A 54 -17.35 -0.78 4.61
CA THR A 54 -17.39 0.20 3.54
C THR A 54 -16.01 0.43 2.92
N GLY A 55 -15.99 0.96 1.70
CA GLY A 55 -14.78 1.49 1.09
C GLY A 55 -14.61 2.96 1.47
N VAL A 56 -13.39 3.36 1.81
CA VAL A 56 -13.06 4.74 2.16
C VAL A 56 -12.12 5.32 1.11
N GLU A 57 -12.41 6.53 0.66
CA GLU A 57 -11.59 7.32 -0.26
C GLU A 57 -10.97 8.48 0.53
N PRO A 58 -9.79 8.30 1.15
CA PRO A 58 -9.18 9.31 2.02
C PRO A 58 -8.52 10.47 1.25
N GLN A 59 -8.72 10.53 -0.07
CA GLN A 59 -8.15 11.54 -0.95
C GLN A 59 -8.56 12.96 -0.53
N PRO A 60 -7.66 13.95 -0.64
CA PRO A 60 -7.98 15.33 -0.31
C PRO A 60 -9.14 15.89 -1.13
N PRO A 61 -9.93 16.84 -0.61
CA PRO A 61 -11.09 17.38 -1.34
C PRO A 61 -10.73 18.26 -2.55
N PHE A 62 -9.44 18.57 -2.74
CA PHE A 62 -8.96 19.41 -3.85
C PHE A 62 -8.50 18.62 -5.08
N VAL A 63 -8.45 17.29 -5.00
CA VAL A 63 -8.13 16.43 -6.15
C VAL A 63 -9.41 15.91 -6.79
N ASP A 64 -9.33 15.51 -8.05
CA ASP A 64 -10.37 14.69 -8.67
C ASP A 64 -10.31 13.28 -8.07
N HIS A 65 -11.36 12.87 -7.36
CA HIS A 65 -11.37 11.61 -6.61
C HIS A 65 -11.38 10.41 -7.56
N VAL A 66 -10.42 9.50 -7.36
CA VAL A 66 -10.47 8.15 -7.91
C VAL A 66 -11.41 7.33 -7.03
N SER A 67 -12.57 6.97 -7.57
CA SER A 67 -13.49 6.07 -6.86
C SER A 67 -13.32 4.61 -7.27
N VAL A 68 -13.62 3.70 -6.34
CA VAL A 68 -13.53 2.24 -6.58
C VAL A 68 -14.91 1.59 -6.39
N PRO A 69 -15.82 1.69 -7.38
CA PRO A 69 -17.14 1.06 -7.30
C PRO A 69 -17.03 -0.46 -7.11
N GLY A 70 -17.77 -1.01 -6.14
CA GLY A 70 -17.70 -2.44 -5.80
C GLY A 70 -16.41 -2.86 -5.09
N GLY A 71 -15.56 -1.90 -4.71
CA GLY A 71 -14.26 -2.17 -4.08
C GLY A 71 -14.39 -2.91 -2.76
N TYR A 72 -15.42 -2.62 -1.97
CA TYR A 72 -15.62 -3.26 -0.67
C TYR A 72 -16.03 -4.74 -0.82
N GLU A 73 -16.95 -5.05 -1.72
CA GLU A 73 -17.37 -6.43 -2.01
C GLU A 73 -16.19 -7.25 -2.54
N GLN A 74 -15.36 -6.64 -3.40
CA GLN A 74 -14.12 -7.24 -3.86
C GLN A 74 -13.13 -7.47 -2.71
N ALA A 75 -13.02 -6.53 -1.76
CA ALA A 75 -12.18 -6.67 -0.57
C ALA A 75 -12.62 -7.86 0.30
N VAL A 76 -13.93 -8.04 0.51
CA VAL A 76 -14.48 -9.19 1.25
C VAL A 76 -14.12 -10.52 0.56
N ALA A 77 -14.29 -10.60 -0.77
CA ALA A 77 -13.93 -11.80 -1.52
C ALA A 77 -12.42 -12.10 -1.45
N ASN A 78 -11.59 -11.07 -1.60
CA ASN A 78 -10.13 -11.20 -1.48
C ASN A 78 -9.70 -11.61 -0.08
N GLN A 79 -10.38 -11.13 0.97
CA GLN A 79 -10.08 -11.53 2.34
C GLN A 79 -10.35 -13.03 2.56
N GLN A 80 -11.41 -13.58 1.97
CA GLN A 80 -11.71 -15.03 2.03
C GLN A 80 -10.63 -15.87 1.31
N ILE A 81 -10.18 -15.41 0.14
CA ILE A 81 -9.09 -16.04 -0.60
C ILE A 81 -7.80 -15.99 0.22
N CYS A 82 -7.45 -14.83 0.76
CA CYS A 82 -6.27 -14.65 1.59
C CYS A 82 -6.27 -15.62 2.78
N ARG A 83 -7.38 -15.72 3.53
CA ARG A 83 -7.47 -16.63 4.69
C ARG A 83 -7.34 -18.09 4.29
N SER A 84 -7.84 -18.46 3.11
CA SER A 84 -7.68 -19.82 2.56
C SER A 84 -6.21 -20.11 2.21
N ASN A 85 -5.54 -19.14 1.58
CA ASN A 85 -4.11 -19.25 1.28
C ASN A 85 -3.26 -19.31 2.56
N LEU A 86 -3.58 -18.48 3.57
CA LEU A 86 -2.91 -18.49 4.87
C LEU A 86 -2.97 -19.85 5.56
N LYS A 87 -4.12 -20.56 5.47
CA LYS A 87 -4.24 -21.94 5.98
C LYS A 87 -3.27 -22.90 5.29
N ASN A 88 -3.17 -22.83 3.96
CA ASN A 88 -2.25 -23.68 3.19
C ASN A 88 -0.79 -23.33 3.49
N SER A 89 -0.46 -22.04 3.54
CA SER A 89 0.86 -21.52 3.89
C SER A 89 1.31 -22.00 5.27
N ARG A 90 0.42 -22.03 6.27
CA ARG A 90 0.73 -22.57 7.62
C ARG A 90 1.10 -24.05 7.61
N ILE A 91 0.46 -24.85 6.76
CA ILE A 91 0.80 -26.27 6.61
C ILE A 91 2.18 -26.41 5.97
N GLY A 92 2.42 -25.68 4.88
CA GLY A 92 3.67 -25.75 4.12
C GLY A 92 4.89 -25.15 4.84
N MET A 93 4.67 -24.17 5.72
CA MET A 93 5.73 -23.42 6.42
C MET A 93 5.75 -23.67 7.92
N LYS A 94 5.10 -24.73 8.41
CA LYS A 94 4.96 -25.04 9.86
C LYS A 94 6.29 -25.11 10.62
N ASP A 95 7.37 -25.47 9.93
CA ASP A 95 8.70 -25.69 10.51
C ASP A 95 9.60 -24.43 10.43
N LEU A 96 9.12 -23.37 9.76
CA LEU A 96 9.81 -22.08 9.71
C LEU A 96 9.48 -21.28 10.98
N PRO A 97 10.49 -20.68 11.64
CA PRO A 97 10.23 -19.81 12.77
C PRO A 97 9.46 -18.57 12.30
N LEU A 98 8.48 -18.13 13.11
CA LEU A 98 7.80 -16.88 12.88
C LEU A 98 8.75 -15.72 13.21
N GLU A 99 9.09 -14.93 12.20
CA GLU A 99 9.78 -13.66 12.38
C GLU A 99 8.82 -12.66 13.04
N ARG A 100 9.30 -11.98 14.07
CA ARG A 100 8.55 -10.99 14.83
C ARG A 100 9.36 -9.72 14.90
N ASP A 101 9.16 -8.88 13.90
CA ASP A 101 9.78 -7.57 13.86
C ASP A 101 8.93 -6.59 14.68
N PRO A 102 9.47 -5.99 15.75
CA PRO A 102 8.77 -4.93 16.45
C PRO A 102 8.62 -3.73 15.52
N PRO A 103 7.58 -2.90 15.68
CA PRO A 103 7.50 -1.62 14.99
C PRO A 103 8.76 -0.80 15.26
N SER A 104 9.53 -0.50 14.21
CA SER A 104 10.66 0.41 14.28
C SER A 104 10.21 1.84 13.96
N ASN A 105 10.93 2.84 14.47
CA ASN A 105 10.76 4.24 14.07
C ASN A 105 9.37 4.82 14.36
N VAL A 106 8.77 4.48 15.52
CA VAL A 106 7.61 5.22 16.00
C VAL A 106 8.06 6.63 16.36
N VAL A 107 7.64 7.61 15.57
CA VAL A 107 7.92 9.03 15.78
C VAL A 107 6.59 9.72 16.04
N VAL A 108 6.55 10.58 17.06
CA VAL A 108 5.41 11.46 17.32
C VAL A 108 5.85 12.88 17.02
N TYR A 109 5.11 13.58 16.16
CA TYR A 109 5.44 14.95 15.76
C TYR A 109 4.19 15.79 15.54
N ASN A 110 4.34 17.12 15.65
CA ASN A 110 3.25 18.04 15.33
C ASN A 110 3.14 18.20 13.82
N ARG A 111 1.91 18.23 13.30
CA ARG A 111 1.68 18.53 11.88
C ARG A 111 2.16 19.93 11.51
N ASN A 112 1.87 20.91 12.37
CA ASN A 112 2.24 22.32 12.19
C ASN A 112 3.14 22.80 13.33
N GLU A 113 3.72 24.00 13.20
CA GLU A 113 4.43 24.67 14.29
C GLU A 113 3.55 24.83 15.54
N VAL A 114 4.17 24.80 16.72
CA VAL A 114 3.43 24.85 17.99
C VAL A 114 3.22 26.30 18.40
N GLU A 115 1.95 26.72 18.45
CA GLU A 115 1.52 28.02 18.93
C GLU A 115 0.51 27.87 20.07
N LEU A 116 0.66 28.66 21.14
CA LEU A 116 -0.21 28.57 22.32
C LEU A 116 -1.61 29.10 22.02
N GLY A 117 -2.63 28.27 22.25
CA GLY A 117 -4.03 28.63 22.01
C GLY A 117 -4.54 28.26 20.62
N GLU A 118 -3.65 27.84 19.71
CA GLU A 118 -4.00 27.41 18.35
C GLU A 118 -4.23 25.89 18.26
N GLN A 119 -5.15 25.49 17.37
CA GLN A 119 -5.46 24.08 17.15
C GLN A 119 -4.37 23.40 16.31
N ASN A 120 -3.88 22.24 16.76
CA ASN A 120 -2.87 21.44 16.05
C ASN A 120 -3.23 19.94 16.07
N THR A 121 -2.49 19.11 15.35
CA THR A 121 -2.64 17.64 15.31
C THR A 121 -1.30 16.99 15.58
N LEU A 122 -1.28 16.07 16.55
CA LEU A 122 -0.18 15.13 16.71
C LEU A 122 -0.36 13.98 15.73
N ILE A 123 0.71 13.68 15.01
CA ILE A 123 0.85 12.51 14.15
C ILE A 123 1.75 11.52 14.88
#